data_AF-A0A3B9JYG5-F1
#
_entry.id   AF-A0A3B9JYG5-F1
#
_cell.length_a   1.000
_cell.length_b   1.000
_cell.length_c   1.000
_cell.angle_alpha   90.00
_cell.angle_beta   90.00
_cell.angle_gamma   90.00
#
_symmetry.space_group_name_H-M   'P 1'
#
loop_
_entity.id
_entity.type
_entity.pdbx_description
1 polymer ?
#
loop_
_entity_poly.entity_id
_entity_poly.type
_entity_poly.pdbx_seq_one_letter_code
_entity_poly.pdbx_strand_id
1 'polypeptide(L)' 'MLQQESRVKVADNSGAKELLTIRVLGGSTRRYAGIGDTIV' A
#
# COMPACT_ATOMS: atom_id res chain seq x y z
N MET A 1 6.18 -2.98 -6.54
CA MET A 1 6.63 -1.61 -6.20
C MET A 1 5.40 -0.75 -6.14
N LEU A 2 4.99 -0.32 -4.94
CA LEU A 2 3.83 0.52 -4.70
C LEU A 2 4.29 1.90 -4.21
N GLN A 3 3.58 2.94 -4.60
CA GLN A 3 3.81 4.33 -4.17
C GLN A 3 2.49 4.96 -3.71
N GLN A 4 2.55 6.18 -3.18
CA GLN A 4 1.33 6.94 -2.90
C GLN A 4 0.44 7.02 -4.15
N GLU A 5 -0.86 6.96 -3.93
CA GLU A 5 -1.92 6.96 -4.94
C GLU A 5 -1.95 5.71 -5.86
N SER A 6 -1.21 4.65 -5.52
CA SER A 6 -1.33 3.36 -6.20
C SER A 6 -2.62 2.64 -5.79
N ARG A 7 -3.37 2.13 -6.76
CA ARG A 7 -4.54 1.26 -6.50
C ARG A 7 -4.14 -0.21 -6.47
N VAL A 8 -4.64 -0.95 -5.49
CA VAL A 8 -4.39 -2.38 -5.32
C VAL A 8 -5.70 -3.14 -5.10
N LYS A 9 -5.73 -4.41 -5.53
CA LYS A 9 -6.82 -5.32 -5.21
C LYS A 9 -6.58 -5.96 -3.86
N VAL A 10 -7.65 -6.16 -3.09
CA VAL A 10 -7.59 -6.81 -1.79
C VAL A 10 -7.68 -8.33 -1.98
N ALA A 11 -6.85 -9.07 -1.25
CA ALA A 11 -6.74 -10.53 -1.33
C ALA A 11 -7.08 -11.19 0.02
N ASP A 12 -7.97 -10.57 0.80
CA ASP A 12 -8.48 -11.10 2.06
C ASP A 12 -10.01 -11.16 2.05
N ASN A 13 -10.60 -11.55 3.18
CA ASN A 13 -12.03 -11.67 3.39
C ASN A 13 -12.66 -10.47 4.14
N SER A 14 -12.03 -9.29 4.11
CA SER A 14 -12.54 -8.07 4.77
C SER A 14 -13.77 -7.45 4.08
N GLY A 15 -14.05 -7.84 2.83
CA GLY A 15 -15.13 -7.28 2.00
C GLY A 15 -14.71 -6.08 1.15
N ALA A 16 -13.50 -5.55 1.33
CA ALA A 16 -12.94 -4.55 0.43
C ALA A 16 -12.55 -5.18 -0.93
N LYS A 17 -12.70 -4.43 -2.02
CA LYS A 17 -12.35 -4.88 -3.39
C LYS A 17 -11.06 -4.26 -3.88
N GLU A 18 -10.95 -2.94 -3.72
CA GLU A 18 -9.78 -2.15 -4.09
C GLU A 18 -9.47 -1.13 -3.00
N LEU A 19 -8.19 -0.80 -2.86
CA LEU A 19 -7.67 0.21 -1.94
C LEU A 19 -6.76 1.19 -2.69
N LEU A 20 -6.67 2.41 -2.16
CA LEU A 20 -5.71 3.41 -2.57
C LEU A 20 -4.62 3.53 -1.51
N THR A 21 -3.35 3.48 -1.92
CA THR A 21 -2.22 3.73 -1.02
C THR A 21 -2.13 5.22 -0.68
N ILE A 22 -2.24 5.59 0.58
CA ILE A 22 -2.08 6.96 1.09
C ILE A 22 -0.61 7.22 1.49
N ARG A 23 0.07 6.25 2.11
CA ARG A 23 1.46 6.41 2.58
C ARG A 23 2.22 5.09 2.66
N VAL A 24 3.46 5.09 2.19
CA VAL A 24 4.43 4.03 2.46
C VAL A 24 5.08 4.25 3.83
N LEU A 25 5.01 3.27 4.73
CA LEU A 25 5.58 3.36 6.06
C LEU A 25 7.07 2.97 6.08
N GLY A 26 7.81 3.44 7.08
CA GLY A 26 9.23 3.09 7.28
C GLY A 26 10.24 4.23 7.07
N GLY A 27 9.81 5.50 7.17
CA GLY A 27 10.70 6.67 7.18
C GLY A 27 10.12 7.89 6.49
N SER A 28 10.76 9.05 6.64
CA SER A 28 10.35 10.31 6.00
C SER A 28 10.69 10.38 4.50
N THR A 29 11.68 9.62 4.04
CA THR A 29 12.19 9.66 2.66
C THR A 29 11.79 8.46 1.81
N ARG A 30 11.06 7.50 2.38
CA ARG A 30 10.70 6.26 1.68
C ARG A 30 9.63 6.53 0.62
N ARG A 31 9.94 6.20 -0.63
CA ARG A 31 9.06 6.45 -1.79
C ARG A 31 8.27 5.22 -2.23
N TYR A 32 8.81 4.03 -1.99
CA TYR A 32 8.27 2.80 -2.55
C TYR A 32 8.19 1.68 -1.52
N ALA A 33 7.13 0.88 -1.65
CA ALA A 33 6.92 -0.38 -0.94
C ALA A 33 7.14 -1.58 -1.87
N GLY A 34 7.82 -2.59 -1.34
CA GLY A 34 7.94 -3.94 -1.90
C GLY A 34 7.02 -4.93 -1.18
N ILE A 35 7.24 -6.22 -1.42
CA ILE A 35 6.52 -7.29 -0.71
C ILE A 35 6.96 -7.29 0.76
N GLY A 36 6.00 -7.36 1.69
CA GLY A 36 6.26 -7.37 3.14
C GLY A 36 6.32 -5.99 3.79
N ASP A 37 6.33 -4.91 3.01
CA ASP A 37 6.25 -3.55 3.53
C ASP A 37 4.81 -3.16 3.88
N THR A 38 4.64 -2.34 4.92
CA THR A 38 3.34 -1.84 5.34
C THR A 38 3.00 -0.49 4.69
N ILE A 39 1.75 -0.36 4.26
CA ILE A 39 1.18 0.88 3.72
C ILE A 39 -0.06 1.28 4.52
N VAL A 40 -0.41 2.57 4.43
CA VAL A 40 -1.73 3.13 4.77
C VAL A 40 -2.37 3.59 3.48
#